data_AF-A0A5B7V8F8-F1
#
_entry.id   AF-A0A5B7V8F8-F1
#
_cell.length_a   1.000
_cell.length_b   1.000
_cell.length_c   1.000
_cell.angle_alpha   90.00
_cell.angle_beta   90.00
_cell.angle_gamma   90.00
#
_symmetry.space_group_name_H-M   'P 1'
#
loop_
_entity.id
_entity.type
_entity.pdbx_description
1 polymer ?
#
loop_
_entity_poly.entity_id
_entity_poly.type
_entity_poly.pdbx_seq_one_letter_code
_entity_poly.pdbx_strand_id
1 'polypeptide(L)'
;MAGTAVACLTALLTPGAASAAEEHTNPSESPADIQIMSNDEYVKTFGVEQALAEGVPLPGEIDGAGETAALPPDPSIPWYRVNWSTLDWDHNDIPTRQGTNDFGAHHIAKKHNVTSKKFINAPYNGNADRVHGTRAEYDGVITHGSQVRMNILGSAERGEKGPNGVHTPDGRPIGTITSYCKGQTVCPDWVNDI
;
A
#
# COMPACT_ATOMS: atom_id res chain seq x y z
N MET A 1 -6.19 -84.37 10.55
CA MET A 1 -5.19 -84.55 9.46
C MET A 1 -5.91 -84.42 8.14
N ALA A 2 -5.38 -83.59 7.23
CA ALA A 2 -5.78 -83.33 5.83
C ALA A 2 -7.23 -82.82 5.63
N GLY A 3 -7.57 -81.92 4.72
CA GLY A 3 -6.91 -81.14 3.65
C GLY A 3 -8.00 -80.16 3.18
N THR A 4 -7.74 -79.04 2.50
CA THR A 4 -7.45 -78.97 1.05
C THR A 4 -7.34 -77.48 0.71
N ALA A 5 -6.43 -77.14 -0.20
CA ALA A 5 -6.14 -75.80 -0.71
C ALA A 5 -7.05 -75.38 -1.88
N VAL A 6 -6.65 -74.26 -2.55
CA VAL A 6 -7.07 -73.70 -3.86
C VAL A 6 -8.03 -72.50 -3.71
N ALA A 7 -7.87 -71.33 -4.35
CA ALA A 7 -6.82 -70.68 -5.13
C ALA A 7 -7.19 -69.19 -5.39
N CYS A 8 -6.19 -68.42 -5.83
CA CYS A 8 -6.22 -67.27 -6.76
C CYS A 8 -7.30 -66.18 -6.65
N LEU A 9 -6.85 -64.92 -6.52
CA LEU A 9 -7.08 -63.94 -7.59
C LEU A 9 -6.01 -62.83 -7.58
N THR A 10 -5.22 -62.77 -8.65
CA THR A 10 -4.40 -61.63 -9.06
C THR A 10 -5.28 -60.50 -9.57
N ALA A 11 -5.01 -59.26 -9.15
CA ALA A 11 -5.41 -58.07 -9.89
C ALA A 11 -4.25 -57.06 -9.90
N LEU A 12 -3.52 -57.04 -11.02
CA LEU A 12 -2.76 -55.89 -11.49
C LEU A 12 -3.75 -54.78 -11.84
N LEU A 13 -3.46 -53.53 -11.45
CA LEU A 13 -3.88 -52.31 -12.16
C LEU A 13 -3.18 -51.08 -11.53
N THR A 14 -2.06 -50.68 -12.13
CA THR A 14 -1.68 -49.25 -12.22
C THR A 14 -2.27 -48.71 -13.53
N PRO A 15 -2.94 -47.56 -13.50
CA PRO A 15 -2.34 -46.30 -13.96
C PRO A 15 -2.67 -45.14 -12.99
N GLY A 16 -1.79 -44.19 -12.71
CA GLY A 16 -1.23 -43.25 -13.68
C GLY A 16 -2.16 -42.05 -13.84
N ALA A 17 -2.03 -41.03 -12.99
CA ALA A 17 -2.48 -39.67 -13.28
C ALA A 17 -1.82 -38.66 -12.32
N ALA A 18 -1.02 -37.78 -12.92
CA ALA A 18 -0.61 -36.45 -12.50
C ALA A 18 -0.91 -36.03 -11.05
N SER A 19 0.14 -35.84 -10.26
CA SER A 19 0.14 -34.81 -9.23
C SER A 19 0.16 -33.46 -9.97
N ALA A 20 -1.04 -32.99 -10.33
CA ALA A 20 -1.23 -31.59 -10.68
C ALA A 20 -0.91 -30.79 -9.42
N ALA A 21 0.02 -29.85 -9.55
CA ALA A 21 0.25 -28.82 -8.56
C ALA A 21 -1.10 -28.21 -8.17
N GLU A 22 -1.39 -28.17 -6.88
CA GLU A 22 -2.47 -27.37 -6.34
C GLU A 22 -2.11 -25.91 -6.62
N GLU A 23 -2.56 -25.43 -7.78
CA GLU A 23 -2.68 -24.03 -8.06
C GLU A 23 -3.73 -23.49 -7.08
N HIS A 24 -3.24 -22.88 -6.00
CA HIS A 24 -4.02 -22.03 -5.09
C HIS A 24 -4.61 -20.85 -5.87
N THR A 25 -5.62 -21.13 -6.67
CA THR A 25 -6.56 -20.14 -7.20
C THR A 25 -7.63 -19.99 -6.14
N ASN A 26 -7.40 -19.09 -5.18
CA ASN A 26 -8.45 -18.65 -4.27
C ASN A 26 -9.56 -18.01 -5.12
N PRO A 27 -10.79 -18.56 -5.10
CA PRO A 27 -11.87 -18.05 -5.91
C PRO A 27 -12.42 -16.76 -5.26
N SER A 28 -12.35 -15.66 -6.00
CA SER A 28 -13.34 -14.58 -5.89
C SER A 28 -13.56 -14.00 -4.48
N GLU A 29 -12.53 -13.35 -3.90
CA GLU A 29 -12.78 -12.30 -2.92
C GLU A 29 -13.54 -11.17 -3.62
N SER A 30 -14.76 -10.87 -3.17
CA SER A 30 -15.56 -9.79 -3.75
C SER A 30 -14.82 -8.46 -3.55
N PRO A 31 -14.62 -7.64 -4.59
CA PRO A 31 -13.99 -6.32 -4.46
C PRO A 31 -14.70 -5.40 -3.45
N ALA A 32 -15.95 -5.72 -3.07
CA ALA A 32 -16.75 -4.93 -2.14
C ALA A 32 -16.25 -4.98 -0.68
N ASP A 33 -15.44 -5.97 -0.31
CA ASP A 33 -15.01 -6.18 1.08
C ASP A 33 -13.57 -5.69 1.33
N ILE A 34 -12.86 -5.27 0.28
CA ILE A 34 -11.53 -4.67 0.39
C ILE A 34 -11.67 -3.17 0.61
N GLN A 35 -11.13 -2.69 1.73
CA GLN A 35 -11.15 -1.27 2.07
C GLN A 35 -9.73 -0.75 2.22
N ILE A 36 -9.57 0.55 1.96
CA ILE A 36 -8.31 1.26 2.20
C ILE A 36 -8.63 2.46 3.08
N MET A 37 -7.88 2.60 4.17
CA MET A 37 -8.18 3.56 5.23
C MET A 37 -6.90 4.01 5.92
N SER A 38 -6.94 5.17 6.57
CA SER A 38 -5.88 5.57 7.49
C SER A 38 -5.88 4.72 8.75
N ASN A 39 -4.80 4.75 9.53
CA ASN A 39 -4.76 4.08 10.83
C ASN A 39 -5.88 4.58 11.75
N ASP A 40 -6.13 5.89 11.79
CA ASP A 40 -7.21 6.49 12.58
C ASP A 40 -8.59 5.96 12.20
N GLU A 41 -8.86 5.86 10.88
CA GLU A 41 -10.10 5.30 10.37
C GLU A 41 -10.25 3.82 10.74
N TYR A 42 -9.14 3.06 10.68
CA TYR A 42 -9.11 1.66 11.11
C TYR A 42 -9.44 1.52 12.60
N VAL A 43 -8.73 2.25 13.47
CA VAL A 43 -8.96 2.21 14.92
C VAL A 43 -10.38 2.65 15.27
N LYS A 44 -10.91 3.66 14.59
CA LYS A 44 -12.29 4.12 14.77
C LYS A 44 -13.32 3.06 14.37
N THR A 45 -13.02 2.26 13.35
CA THR A 45 -13.94 1.27 12.78
C THR A 45 -13.92 -0.04 13.56
N PHE A 46 -12.73 -0.53 13.91
CA PHE A 46 -12.55 -1.87 14.50
C PHE A 46 -12.10 -1.86 15.96
N GLY A 47 -11.71 -0.71 16.50
CA GLY A 47 -11.28 -0.55 17.88
C GLY A 47 -9.78 -0.80 18.10
N VAL A 48 -9.30 -0.32 19.25
CA VAL A 48 -7.88 -0.37 19.65
C VAL A 48 -7.36 -1.80 19.81
N GLU A 49 -8.15 -2.68 20.41
CA GLU A 49 -7.74 -4.09 20.64
C GLU A 49 -7.46 -4.80 19.32
N GLN A 50 -8.33 -4.60 18.33
CA GLN A 50 -8.15 -5.17 17.00
C GLN A 50 -6.96 -4.55 16.28
N ALA A 51 -6.77 -3.23 16.37
CA ALA A 51 -5.62 -2.54 15.80
C ALA A 51 -4.29 -3.11 16.32
N LEU A 52 -4.18 -3.30 17.63
CA LEU A 52 -2.99 -3.93 18.24
C LEU A 52 -2.80 -5.38 17.78
N ALA A 53 -3.88 -6.16 17.65
CA ALA A 53 -3.82 -7.53 17.18
C ALA A 53 -3.30 -7.65 15.74
N GLU A 54 -3.64 -6.69 14.87
CA GLU A 54 -3.22 -6.64 13.47
C GLU A 54 -1.90 -5.86 13.27
N GLY A 55 -1.32 -5.31 14.34
CA GLY A 55 -0.09 -4.51 14.27
C GLY A 55 -0.27 -3.17 13.58
N VAL A 56 -1.48 -2.59 13.63
CA VAL A 56 -1.77 -1.23 13.18
C VAL A 56 -1.31 -0.26 14.27
N PRO A 57 -0.38 0.66 13.98
CA PRO A 57 0.05 1.67 14.94
C PRO A 57 -1.14 2.48 15.46
N LEU A 58 -1.15 2.75 16.77
CA LEU A 58 -2.20 3.55 17.36
C LEU A 58 -1.98 5.04 17.05
N PRO A 59 -3.06 5.82 16.90
CA PRO A 59 -2.94 7.26 16.68
C PRO A 59 -2.10 7.91 17.79
N GLY A 60 -0.97 8.52 17.42
CA GLY A 60 -0.03 9.17 18.34
C GLY A 60 1.16 8.32 18.79
N GLU A 61 1.31 7.10 18.30
CA GLU A 61 2.52 6.27 18.51
C GLU A 61 3.53 6.54 17.37
N ILE A 62 4.57 7.33 17.66
CA ILE A 62 5.60 7.71 16.66
C ILE A 62 6.66 6.62 16.59
N ASP A 63 6.50 5.68 15.66
CA ASP A 63 7.53 4.68 15.37
C ASP A 63 8.56 5.22 14.37
N GLY A 64 9.84 5.01 14.69
CA GLY A 64 11.00 5.63 14.06
C GLY A 64 11.09 5.51 12.52
N ALA A 65 11.64 6.57 11.94
CA ALA A 65 11.79 6.79 10.49
C ALA A 65 12.59 5.68 9.78
N GLY A 66 12.01 5.16 8.70
CA GLY A 66 12.73 4.40 7.68
C GLY A 66 13.35 5.35 6.66
N GLU A 67 14.68 5.44 6.64
CA GLU A 67 15.47 6.25 5.72
C GLU A 67 15.41 5.64 4.30
N THR A 68 15.09 6.45 3.27
CA THR A 68 15.06 6.01 1.87
C THR A 68 16.17 6.67 1.06
N ALA A 69 16.92 5.86 0.30
CA ALA A 69 18.07 6.27 -0.49
C ALA A 69 17.68 6.93 -1.83
N ALA A 70 18.46 7.94 -2.25
CA ALA A 70 18.26 8.70 -3.49
C ALA A 70 18.73 7.93 -4.76
N LEU A 71 18.09 8.19 -5.91
CA LEU A 71 18.29 7.47 -7.18
C LEU A 71 18.27 8.40 -8.43
N PRO A 72 18.80 7.94 -9.60
CA PRO A 72 19.20 8.76 -10.75
C PRO A 72 18.05 9.32 -11.64
N PRO A 73 18.35 10.30 -12.55
CA PRO A 73 17.35 11.11 -13.25
C PRO A 73 16.78 10.55 -14.59
N ASP A 74 15.48 10.73 -14.79
CA ASP A 74 14.58 10.60 -15.97
C ASP A 74 14.27 12.00 -16.62
N PRO A 75 13.68 12.13 -17.84
CA PRO A 75 13.64 13.39 -18.59
C PRO A 75 12.55 14.41 -18.15
N SER A 76 12.67 15.65 -18.62
CA SER A 76 11.91 16.83 -18.16
C SER A 76 10.45 16.86 -18.61
N ILE A 77 9.55 16.34 -17.77
CA ILE A 77 8.14 16.71 -17.76
C ILE A 77 7.98 17.86 -16.75
N PRO A 78 7.13 18.87 -16.95
CA PRO A 78 6.91 19.90 -15.93
C PRO A 78 6.21 19.31 -14.70
N TRP A 79 6.95 19.18 -13.58
CA TRP A 79 6.51 18.56 -12.32
C TRP A 79 5.44 19.33 -11.55
N TYR A 80 5.16 20.57 -11.96
CA TYR A 80 4.29 21.49 -11.21
C TYR A 80 2.80 21.30 -11.50
N ARG A 81 2.41 20.51 -12.52
CA ARG A 81 0.99 20.31 -12.83
C ARG A 81 0.30 19.52 -11.72
N VAL A 82 -0.63 20.14 -11.00
CA VAL A 82 -1.51 19.44 -10.05
C VAL A 82 -2.53 18.61 -10.82
N ASN A 83 -2.59 17.30 -10.55
CA ASN A 83 -3.63 16.43 -11.09
C ASN A 83 -4.88 16.49 -10.21
N TRP A 84 -4.70 16.41 -8.89
CA TRP A 84 -5.73 16.61 -7.88
C TRP A 84 -5.11 17.12 -6.59
N SER A 85 -5.94 17.52 -5.63
CA SER A 85 -5.51 17.78 -4.26
C SER A 85 -6.46 17.14 -3.27
N THR A 86 -5.98 16.96 -2.05
CA THR A 86 -6.79 16.67 -0.86
C THR A 86 -6.33 17.56 0.29
N LEU A 87 -7.15 17.67 1.33
CA LEU A 87 -6.70 18.24 2.60
C LEU A 87 -6.29 17.10 3.53
N ASP A 88 -5.27 17.33 4.36
CA ASP A 88 -5.00 16.46 5.50
C ASP A 88 -5.87 16.81 6.71
N TRP A 89 -5.72 16.04 7.80
CA TRP A 89 -6.46 16.23 9.05
C TRP A 89 -6.31 17.64 9.65
N ASP A 90 -5.21 18.33 9.36
CA ASP A 90 -4.87 19.68 9.85
C ASP A 90 -5.15 20.75 8.79
N HIS A 91 -5.98 20.42 7.79
CA HIS A 91 -6.39 21.30 6.69
C HIS A 91 -5.23 21.81 5.81
N ASN A 92 -4.07 21.14 5.83
CA ASN A 92 -3.00 21.44 4.89
C ASN A 92 -3.37 20.92 3.50
N ASP A 93 -3.09 21.71 2.47
CA ASP A 93 -3.28 21.33 1.09
C ASP A 93 -2.20 20.31 0.65
N ILE A 94 -2.64 19.12 0.22
CA ILE A 94 -1.78 18.03 -0.24
C ILE A 94 -2.02 17.80 -1.74
N PRO A 95 -1.42 18.62 -2.62
CA PRO A 95 -1.55 18.43 -4.06
C PRO A 95 -0.81 17.18 -4.51
N THR A 96 -1.45 16.37 -5.34
CA THR A 96 -0.78 15.29 -6.07
C THR A 96 -0.49 15.75 -7.48
N ARG A 97 0.81 15.91 -7.78
CA ARG A 97 1.31 16.46 -9.04
C ARG A 97 1.71 15.37 -10.02
N GLN A 98 1.75 15.74 -11.30
CA GLN A 98 2.39 14.96 -12.34
C GLN A 98 3.90 14.90 -12.02
N GLY A 99 4.39 13.79 -11.47
CA GLY A 99 5.74 13.72 -10.88
C GLY A 99 6.89 13.67 -11.90
N THR A 100 8.06 14.15 -11.45
CA THR A 100 9.40 13.97 -12.06
C THR A 100 10.37 13.44 -11.01
N ASN A 101 11.63 13.15 -11.38
CA ASN A 101 12.66 12.75 -10.40
C ASN A 101 13.02 13.83 -9.40
N ASP A 102 12.76 15.08 -9.77
CA ASP A 102 12.95 16.16 -8.82
C ASP A 102 11.90 16.01 -7.75
N PHE A 103 10.60 15.97 -8.08
CA PHE A 103 9.51 15.80 -7.10
C PHE A 103 8.24 15.19 -7.70
N GLY A 104 7.51 14.40 -6.88
CA GLY A 104 6.08 14.12 -7.08
C GLY A 104 5.69 12.65 -7.26
N ALA A 105 4.38 12.40 -7.22
CA ALA A 105 3.77 11.07 -7.21
C ALA A 105 4.19 10.17 -8.37
N HIS A 106 4.37 10.68 -9.60
CA HIS A 106 4.73 9.81 -10.73
C HIS A 106 6.16 9.25 -10.65
N HIS A 107 7.07 9.83 -9.86
CA HIS A 107 8.42 9.25 -9.72
C HIS A 107 8.43 8.14 -8.67
N ILE A 108 7.82 8.38 -7.51
CA ILE A 108 7.92 7.44 -6.40
C ILE A 108 6.73 6.46 -6.41
N ALA A 109 5.50 6.94 -6.57
CA ALA A 109 4.33 6.05 -6.64
C ALA A 109 4.37 5.12 -7.87
N LYS A 110 4.82 5.59 -9.05
CA LYS A 110 4.96 4.71 -10.23
C LYS A 110 6.01 3.62 -10.05
N LYS A 111 7.16 3.91 -9.41
CA LYS A 111 8.16 2.90 -9.07
C LYS A 111 7.58 1.84 -8.14
N HIS A 112 6.64 2.23 -7.29
CA HIS A 112 5.91 1.32 -6.42
C HIS A 112 4.59 0.80 -7.01
N ASN A 113 4.32 1.01 -8.31
CA ASN A 113 3.08 0.59 -8.97
C ASN A 113 1.80 1.09 -8.26
N VAL A 114 1.80 2.36 -7.87
CA VAL A 114 0.65 3.04 -7.27
C VAL A 114 0.19 4.16 -8.20
N THR A 115 -1.05 4.05 -8.65
CA THR A 115 -1.71 4.98 -9.57
C THR A 115 -3.11 5.39 -9.10
N SER A 116 -3.72 4.62 -8.20
CA SER A 116 -5.06 4.91 -7.69
C SER A 116 -5.08 6.16 -6.80
N LYS A 117 -5.98 7.09 -7.14
CA LYS A 117 -6.27 8.26 -6.29
C LYS A 117 -6.78 7.85 -4.92
N LYS A 118 -7.60 6.80 -4.84
CA LYS A 118 -8.15 6.28 -3.58
C LYS A 118 -7.01 5.78 -2.69
N PHE A 119 -6.08 5.02 -3.27
CA PHE A 119 -4.90 4.54 -2.56
C PHE A 119 -4.05 5.69 -2.02
N ILE A 120 -3.70 6.65 -2.89
CA ILE A 120 -2.82 7.75 -2.52
C ILE A 120 -3.44 8.63 -1.44
N ASN A 121 -4.76 8.86 -1.49
CA ASN A 121 -5.43 9.78 -0.58
C ASN A 121 -5.77 9.16 0.78
N ALA A 122 -6.01 7.86 0.86
CA ALA A 122 -6.55 7.23 2.06
C ALA A 122 -5.72 7.49 3.34
N PRO A 123 -4.37 7.38 3.33
CA PRO A 123 -3.59 7.70 4.53
C PRO A 123 -3.80 9.14 5.04
N TYR A 124 -4.05 10.10 4.14
CA TYR A 124 -4.21 11.51 4.49
C TYR A 124 -5.51 11.83 5.25
N ASN A 125 -6.44 10.86 5.35
CA ASN A 125 -7.68 11.01 6.13
C ASN A 125 -7.47 10.87 7.65
N GLY A 126 -6.34 10.30 8.08
CA GLY A 126 -5.97 10.19 9.50
C GLY A 126 -4.91 11.22 9.89
N ASN A 127 -4.60 11.28 11.17
CA ASN A 127 -3.44 12.03 11.68
C ASN A 127 -2.13 11.49 11.08
N ALA A 128 -1.08 12.32 11.02
CA ALA A 128 0.23 11.83 10.60
C ALA A 128 0.81 11.09 11.78
N ASP A 129 1.35 9.94 11.45
CA ASP A 129 2.15 9.15 12.32
C ASP A 129 3.52 9.82 12.52
N ARG A 130 4.01 10.59 11.54
CA ARG A 130 5.32 11.29 11.63
C ARG A 130 5.31 12.68 11.00
N VAL A 131 5.89 13.66 11.70
CA VAL A 131 6.10 15.03 11.20
C VAL A 131 7.55 15.48 11.42
N HIS A 132 8.21 15.89 10.34
CA HIS A 132 9.58 16.40 10.33
C HIS A 132 9.64 17.73 9.58
N GLY A 133 9.50 18.83 10.34
CA GLY A 133 9.36 20.16 9.74
C GLY A 133 8.10 20.24 8.88
N THR A 134 8.27 20.54 7.59
CA THR A 134 7.17 20.63 6.63
C THR A 134 6.78 19.27 6.03
N ARG A 135 7.63 18.23 6.18
CA ARG A 135 7.32 16.87 5.74
C ARG A 135 6.44 16.15 6.75
N ALA A 136 5.43 15.43 6.25
CA ALA A 136 4.55 14.57 7.03
C ALA A 136 4.44 13.19 6.38
N GLU A 137 4.31 12.15 7.20
CA GLU A 137 4.10 10.77 6.78
C GLU A 137 2.88 10.20 7.50
N TYR A 138 2.11 9.45 6.73
CA TYR A 138 0.77 9.00 7.05
C TYR A 138 0.72 7.51 6.72
N ASP A 139 0.42 6.72 7.72
CA ASP A 139 0.26 5.30 7.62
C ASP A 139 -1.21 4.97 7.43
N GLY A 140 -1.44 3.92 6.67
CA GLY A 140 -2.76 3.39 6.46
C GLY A 140 -2.69 1.91 6.21
N VAL A 141 -3.86 1.34 5.99
CA VAL A 141 -4.03 -0.10 5.80
C VAL A 141 -5.00 -0.38 4.67
N ILE A 142 -4.72 -1.47 3.98
CA ILE A 142 -5.68 -2.16 3.14
C ILE A 142 -6.19 -3.36 3.92
N THR A 143 -7.51 -3.49 4.04
CA THR A 143 -8.15 -4.52 4.85
C THR A 143 -9.11 -5.37 4.03
N HIS A 144 -9.38 -6.56 4.53
CA HIS A 144 -10.54 -7.37 4.15
C HIS A 144 -11.37 -7.59 5.42
N GLY A 145 -12.48 -6.85 5.57
CA GLY A 145 -13.12 -6.68 6.87
C GLY A 145 -12.15 -6.05 7.89
N SER A 146 -12.02 -6.66 9.07
CA SER A 146 -11.06 -6.21 10.10
C SER A 146 -9.64 -6.73 9.87
N GLN A 147 -9.42 -7.69 8.97
CA GLN A 147 -8.10 -8.27 8.76
C GLN A 147 -7.23 -7.32 7.92
N VAL A 148 -6.02 -7.01 8.39
CA VAL A 148 -5.07 -6.21 7.61
C VAL A 148 -4.41 -7.10 6.56
N ARG A 149 -4.54 -6.68 5.29
CA ARG A 149 -3.90 -7.34 4.15
C ARG A 149 -2.55 -6.70 3.84
N MET A 150 -2.46 -5.40 4.05
CA MET A 150 -1.26 -4.63 3.69
C MET A 150 -1.21 -3.32 4.45
N ASN A 151 -0.03 -2.97 4.97
CA ASN A 151 0.24 -1.63 5.46
C ASN A 151 0.72 -0.75 4.30
N ILE A 152 0.30 0.50 4.28
CA ILE A 152 0.68 1.48 3.27
C ILE A 152 1.22 2.74 3.94
N LEU A 153 1.98 3.53 3.18
CA LEU A 153 2.48 4.82 3.62
C LEU A 153 2.21 5.85 2.52
N GLY A 154 1.66 7.00 2.88
CA GLY A 154 1.66 8.22 2.10
C GLY A 154 2.60 9.23 2.75
N SER A 155 3.39 9.95 1.96
CA SER A 155 4.16 11.07 2.49
C SER A 155 4.02 12.31 1.63
N ALA A 156 3.82 13.42 2.34
CA ALA A 156 3.62 14.73 1.77
C ALA A 156 4.67 15.73 2.26
N GLU A 157 5.01 16.66 1.39
CA GLU A 157 5.73 17.88 1.72
C GLU A 157 4.76 19.05 1.72
N ARG A 158 4.46 19.55 2.91
CA ARG A 158 3.51 20.64 3.15
C ARG A 158 4.12 22.01 2.91
N GLY A 159 5.43 22.07 2.70
CA GLY A 159 6.14 23.26 2.26
C GLY A 159 6.08 23.45 0.74
N GLU A 160 6.23 24.68 0.31
CA GLU A 160 6.35 25.05 -1.11
C GLU A 160 7.78 24.87 -1.64
N LYS A 161 8.75 24.67 -0.74
CA LYS A 161 10.18 24.70 -1.04
C LYS A 161 10.75 23.29 -1.12
N GLY A 162 11.28 22.92 -2.29
CA GLY A 162 11.94 21.63 -2.49
C GLY A 162 13.37 21.59 -1.90
N PRO A 163 13.98 20.40 -1.81
CA PRO A 163 15.38 20.14 -1.42
C PRO A 163 16.44 21.10 -1.96
N ASN A 164 16.26 21.64 -3.17
CA ASN A 164 17.20 22.60 -3.78
C ASN A 164 16.80 24.06 -3.56
N GLY A 165 15.82 24.31 -2.71
CA GLY A 165 15.27 25.63 -2.42
C GLY A 165 14.36 26.21 -3.49
N VAL A 166 13.99 25.40 -4.49
CA VAL A 166 13.06 25.78 -5.55
C VAL A 166 11.64 25.81 -5.00
N HIS A 167 10.93 26.91 -5.25
CA HIS A 167 9.52 27.03 -4.92
C HIS A 167 8.64 26.40 -6.00
N THR A 168 7.49 25.87 -5.59
CA THR A 168 6.42 25.56 -6.54
C THR A 168 5.98 26.83 -7.28
N PRO A 169 5.78 26.77 -8.60
CA PRO A 169 5.45 27.97 -9.37
C PRO A 169 4.01 28.46 -9.12
N ASP A 170 3.17 27.65 -8.47
CA ASP A 170 1.79 27.99 -8.10
C ASP A 170 1.66 28.46 -6.64
N GLY A 171 2.76 28.53 -5.88
CA GLY A 171 2.75 28.93 -4.47
C GLY A 171 1.97 27.97 -3.57
N ARG A 172 1.72 26.74 -4.02
CA ARG A 172 1.06 25.69 -3.23
C ARG A 172 2.10 24.69 -2.72
N PRO A 173 1.82 23.92 -1.66
CA PRO A 173 2.74 22.89 -1.21
C PRO A 173 3.22 21.95 -2.31
N ILE A 174 4.38 21.32 -2.14
CA ILE A 174 4.84 20.27 -3.06
C ILE A 174 3.82 19.12 -3.08
N GLY A 175 3.27 18.80 -1.91
CA GLY A 175 2.21 17.82 -1.71
C GLY A 175 2.76 16.39 -1.74
N THR A 176 2.03 15.45 -2.32
CA THR A 176 2.39 14.02 -2.30
C THR A 176 3.78 13.80 -2.94
N ILE A 177 4.72 13.33 -2.13
CA ILE A 177 6.07 12.92 -2.55
C ILE A 177 6.05 11.43 -2.90
N THR A 178 5.59 10.58 -1.98
CA THR A 178 5.60 9.13 -2.14
C THR A 178 4.33 8.49 -1.63
N SER A 179 3.96 7.37 -2.23
CA SER A 179 2.95 6.46 -1.70
C SER A 179 3.32 5.03 -2.10
N TYR A 180 3.30 4.09 -1.16
CA TYR A 180 3.72 2.71 -1.39
C TYR A 180 3.19 1.72 -0.35
N CYS A 181 3.36 0.44 -0.65
CA CYS A 181 3.02 -0.69 0.21
C CYS A 181 4.21 -1.08 1.07
N LYS A 182 4.09 -1.00 2.39
CA LYS A 182 5.19 -1.33 3.31
C LYS A 182 5.62 -2.79 3.13
N GLY A 183 6.92 -3.01 3.11
CA GLY A 183 7.52 -4.34 2.90
C GLY A 183 7.51 -4.82 1.44
N GLN A 184 7.03 -4.01 0.49
CA GLN A 184 7.04 -4.32 -0.93
C GLN A 184 7.92 -3.33 -1.69
N THR A 185 8.72 -3.83 -2.63
CA THR A 185 9.39 -2.96 -3.61
C THR A 185 8.40 -2.36 -4.59
N VAL A 186 7.40 -3.17 -5.00
CA VAL A 186 6.35 -2.83 -5.95
C VAL A 186 5.03 -3.30 -5.37
N CYS A 187 4.03 -2.42 -5.30
CA CYS A 187 2.69 -2.81 -4.89
C CYS A 187 2.07 -3.77 -5.91
N PRO A 188 1.30 -4.77 -5.46
CA PRO A 188 0.53 -5.61 -6.36
C PRO A 188 -0.47 -4.81 -7.20
N ASP A 189 -0.74 -5.21 -8.44
CA ASP A 189 -1.63 -4.48 -9.35
C ASP A 189 -3.02 -4.22 -8.76
N TRP A 190 -3.56 -5.20 -8.04
CA TRP A 190 -4.91 -5.14 -7.46
C TRP A 190 -5.12 -3.97 -6.49
N VAL A 191 -4.05 -3.39 -5.92
CA VAL A 191 -4.20 -2.22 -5.03
C VAL A 191 -4.69 -0.97 -5.79
N ASN A 192 -4.50 -0.95 -7.11
CA ASN A 192 -4.96 0.14 -7.96
C ASN A 192 -6.44 0.02 -8.34
N ASP A 193 -7.04 -1.16 -8.13
CA ASP A 193 -8.42 -1.48 -8.49
C ASP A 193 -9.40 -1.38 -7.30
N ILE A 194 -8.89 -0.99 -6.11
CA ILE A 194 -9.68 -0.77 -4.87
C ILE A 194 -10.55 0.49 -4.97
#